data_AF-A0A1Q3X3S2-F1
#
_entry.id   AF-A0A1Q3X3S2-F1
#
_cell.length_a   1.000
_cell.length_b   1.000
_cell.length_c   1.000
_cell.angle_alpha   90.00
_cell.angle_beta   90.00
_cell.angle_gamma   90.00
#
_symmetry.space_group_name_H-M   'P 1'
#
loop_
_entity.id
_entity.type
_entity.pdbx_description
1 polymer ?
#
loop_
_entity_poly.entity_id
_entity_poly.type
_entity_poly.pdbx_seq_one_letter_code
_entity_poly.pdbx_strand_id
1 'polypeptide(L)'
;MEESKRQKQVAQVVLEEMSDIFQREGMNIVDGGMVSISKVMVTPDLLEARIYISFFQVGDQAKLLQEIKDRSGEWRNLLGRRVRNQLRRVPELHFFTDDTLDHVFRMEELFKKINEERAGRGQDTDNQ
;
A
#
# COMPACT_ATOMS: atom_id res chain seq x y z
N MET A 1 -8.03 -8.87 -10.66
CA MET A 1 -7.45 -8.37 -11.92
C MET A 1 -5.96 -8.56 -11.82
N GLU A 2 -5.33 -9.18 -12.82
CA GLU A 2 -3.89 -9.38 -12.84
C GLU A 2 -3.17 -8.08 -13.23
N GLU A 3 -2.13 -7.70 -12.51
CA GLU A 3 -1.34 -6.49 -12.82
C GLU A 3 -0.61 -6.66 -14.15
N SER A 4 -0.68 -5.64 -15.01
CA SER A 4 0.06 -5.63 -16.27
C SER A 4 1.57 -5.63 -16.04
N LYS A 5 2.34 -6.12 -17.03
CA LYS A 5 3.81 -6.06 -17.01
C LYS A 5 4.32 -4.62 -16.76
N ARG A 6 3.63 -3.62 -17.31
CA ARG A 6 4.00 -2.21 -17.13
C ARG A 6 3.76 -1.74 -15.70
N GLN A 7 2.63 -2.10 -15.08
CA GLN A 7 2.37 -1.78 -13.67
C GLN A 7 3.45 -2.37 -12.76
N LYS A 8 3.82 -3.65 -12.96
CA LYS A 8 4.88 -4.30 -12.20
C LYS A 8 6.23 -3.60 -12.34
N GLN A 9 6.59 -3.18 -13.56
CA GLN A 9 7.82 -2.42 -13.81
C GLN A 9 7.83 -1.07 -13.09
N VAL A 10 6.71 -0.31 -13.18
CA VAL A 10 6.60 0.99 -12.50
C VAL A 10 6.63 0.80 -10.98
N ALA A 11 5.90 -0.19 -10.46
CA ALA A 11 5.90 -0.51 -9.04
C ALA A 11 7.30 -0.84 -8.52
N GLN A 12 8.07 -1.65 -9.25
CA GLN A 12 9.44 -2.02 -8.90
C GLN A 12 10.36 -0.80 -8.86
N VAL A 13 10.31 0.06 -9.89
CA VAL A 13 11.11 1.29 -9.94
C VAL A 13 10.76 2.23 -8.79
N VAL A 14 9.47 2.40 -8.50
CA VAL A 14 9.02 3.25 -7.38
C VAL A 14 9.47 2.66 -6.04
N LEU A 15 9.38 1.34 -5.87
CA LEU A 15 9.81 0.65 -4.65
C LEU A 15 11.31 0.85 -4.38
N GLU A 16 12.16 0.58 -5.37
CA GLU A 16 13.61 0.73 -5.25
C GLU A 16 14.00 2.18 -4.94
N GLU A 17 13.51 3.12 -5.74
CA GLU A 17 13.91 4.53 -5.60
C GLU A 17 13.36 5.17 -4.33
N MET A 18 12.13 4.83 -3.92
CA MET A 18 11.56 5.35 -2.68
C MET A 18 12.26 4.76 -1.45
N SER A 19 12.62 3.47 -1.48
CA SER A 19 13.37 2.85 -0.37
C SER A 19 14.71 3.55 -0.15
N ASP A 20 15.42 3.82 -1.25
CA ASP A 20 16.67 4.58 -1.21
C ASP A 20 16.45 6.04 -0.74
N ILE A 21 15.35 6.68 -1.14
CA ILE A 21 15.01 8.03 -0.67
C ILE A 21 14.80 8.01 0.84
N PHE A 22 13.98 7.09 1.34
CA PHE A 22 13.71 6.95 2.77
C PHE A 22 15.01 6.73 3.56
N GLN A 23 15.93 5.91 3.05
CA GLN A 23 17.22 5.69 3.70
C GLN A 23 18.09 6.95 3.72
N ARG A 24 18.15 7.72 2.62
CA ARG A 24 18.96 8.95 2.56
C ARG A 24 18.40 10.07 3.43
N GLU A 25 17.08 10.10 3.59
CA GLU A 25 16.37 11.09 4.38
C GLU A 25 16.26 10.69 5.86
N GLY A 26 16.92 9.58 6.26
CA GLY A 26 16.98 9.11 7.64
C GLY A 26 15.69 8.48 8.15
N MET A 27 14.70 8.23 7.27
CA MET A 27 13.41 7.66 7.65
C MET A 27 13.48 6.17 7.96
N ASN A 28 14.57 5.49 7.61
CA ASN A 28 14.73 4.04 7.83
C ASN A 28 14.87 3.64 9.30
N ILE A 29 15.27 4.57 10.18
CA ILE A 29 15.35 4.37 11.63
C ILE A 29 14.68 5.56 12.31
N VAL A 30 13.61 5.31 13.07
CA VAL A 30 12.86 6.34 13.81
C VAL A 30 12.65 5.85 15.22
N ASP A 31 13.10 6.63 16.21
CA ASP A 31 12.99 6.34 17.65
C ASP A 31 13.46 4.93 18.07
N GLY A 32 14.48 4.40 17.38
CA GLY A 32 15.01 3.05 17.62
C GLY A 32 14.22 1.92 16.94
N GLY A 33 13.09 2.23 16.30
CA GLY A 33 12.36 1.35 15.41
C GLY A 33 12.82 1.47 13.95
N MET A 34 12.42 0.52 13.11
CA MET A 34 12.73 0.48 11.69
C MET A 34 11.49 0.75 10.85
N VAL A 35 11.66 1.54 9.80
CA VAL A 35 10.62 1.82 8.80
C VAL A 35 11.14 1.37 7.45
N SER A 36 10.35 0.60 6.72
CA SER A 36 10.70 0.13 5.38
C SER A 36 9.48 0.10 4.47
N ILE A 37 9.72 0.14 3.16
CA ILE A 37 8.65 -0.01 2.18
C ILE A 37 8.56 -1.48 1.81
N SER A 38 7.44 -2.11 2.11
CA SER A 38 7.25 -3.55 1.90
C SER A 38 6.68 -3.87 0.52
N LYS A 39 5.81 -2.99 0.00
CA LYS A 39 5.14 -3.20 -1.28
C LYS A 39 4.75 -1.88 -1.94
N VAL A 40 4.78 -1.85 -3.27
CA VAL A 40 4.17 -0.80 -4.07
C VAL A 40 3.17 -1.42 -5.03
N MET A 41 1.96 -0.85 -5.11
CA MET A 41 0.96 -1.20 -6.12
C MET A 41 0.62 0.03 -6.94
N VAL A 42 0.47 -0.13 -8.25
CA VAL A 42 0.21 0.97 -9.18
C VAL A 42 -1.11 0.74 -9.89
N THR A 43 -1.92 1.78 -10.04
CA THR A 43 -3.20 1.70 -10.75
C THR A 43 -3.00 1.36 -12.24
N PRO A 44 -4.02 0.79 -12.92
CA PRO A 44 -3.90 0.41 -14.34
C PRO A 44 -3.53 1.57 -15.29
N ASP A 45 -3.93 2.80 -14.93
CA ASP A 45 -3.62 4.04 -15.66
C ASP A 45 -2.25 4.63 -15.30
N LEU A 46 -1.53 4.01 -14.35
CA LEU A 46 -0.22 4.43 -13.84
C LEU A 46 -0.21 5.81 -13.18
N LEU A 47 -1.37 6.33 -12.77
CA LEU A 47 -1.49 7.67 -12.20
C LEU A 47 -1.33 7.69 -10.69
N GLU A 48 -1.58 6.58 -10.00
CA GLU A 48 -1.46 6.47 -8.55
C GLU A 48 -0.59 5.27 -8.15
N ALA A 49 0.23 5.47 -7.12
CA ALA A 49 1.06 4.47 -6.49
C ALA A 49 0.71 4.37 -5.01
N ARG A 50 0.26 3.19 -4.59
CA ARG A 50 -0.01 2.82 -3.20
C ARG A 50 1.25 2.19 -2.62
N ILE A 51 1.87 2.89 -1.68
CA ILE A 51 3.11 2.52 -1.01
C ILE A 51 2.74 1.98 0.37
N TYR A 52 3.07 0.71 0.61
CA TYR A 52 2.86 0.03 1.88
C TYR A 52 4.13 0.11 2.70
N ILE A 53 3.99 0.60 3.92
CA ILE A 53 5.09 0.81 4.86
C ILE A 53 4.97 -0.19 6.00
N SER A 54 6.06 -0.90 6.25
CA SER A 54 6.24 -1.77 7.40
C SER A 54 6.96 -1.00 8.51
N PHE A 55 6.41 -1.11 9.72
CA PHE A 55 6.96 -0.52 10.93
C PHE A 55 7.36 -1.64 11.89
N PHE A 56 8.60 -1.61 12.36
CA PHE A 56 9.12 -2.58 13.32
C PHE A 56 9.63 -1.86 14.57
N GLN A 57 9.11 -2.22 15.74
CA GLN A 57 9.44 -1.59 17.03
C GLN A 57 9.19 -0.06 17.09
N VAL A 58 8.27 0.44 16.26
CA VAL A 58 7.82 1.83 16.31
C VAL A 58 6.58 1.92 17.20
N GLY A 59 6.61 2.82 18.19
CA GLY A 59 5.52 2.99 19.15
C GLY A 59 4.24 3.56 18.54
N ASP A 60 4.33 4.73 17.90
CA ASP A 60 3.18 5.42 17.30
C ASP A 60 3.23 5.40 15.77
N GLN A 61 2.84 4.26 15.20
CA GLN A 61 2.84 4.04 13.74
C GLN A 61 1.87 4.97 13.01
N ALA A 62 0.72 5.28 13.62
CA ALA A 62 -0.31 6.11 13.01
C ALA A 62 0.17 7.56 12.87
N LYS A 63 0.81 8.11 13.92
CA LYS A 63 1.42 9.43 13.86
C LYS A 63 2.54 9.49 12.84
N LEU A 64 3.45 8.51 12.84
CA LEU A 64 4.57 8.50 11.90
C LEU A 64 4.09 8.36 10.44
N LEU A 65 3.07 7.52 10.19
CA LEU A 65 2.44 7.43 8.88
C LEU A 65 1.83 8.77 8.46
N GLN A 66 1.20 9.50 9.39
CA GLN A 66 0.62 10.81 9.10
C GLN A 66 1.71 11.83 8.75
N GLU A 67 2.82 11.86 9.48
CA GLU A 67 3.97 12.72 9.16
C GLU A 67 4.55 12.42 7.76
N ILE A 68 4.62 11.13 7.38
CA ILE A 68 5.02 10.71 6.03
C ILE A 68 4.02 11.22 4.98
N LYS A 69 2.72 11.10 5.25
CA LYS A 69 1.66 11.58 4.36
C LYS A 69 1.69 13.10 4.18
N ASP A 70 1.94 13.86 5.23
CA ASP A 70 2.01 15.32 5.16
C ASP A 70 3.17 15.79 4.27
N ARG A 71 4.23 14.97 4.17
CA ARG A 71 5.39 15.19 3.29
C ARG A 71 5.26 14.53 1.90
N SER A 72 4.09 14.04 1.51
CA SER A 72 3.89 13.33 0.22
C SER A 72 4.38 14.11 -1.01
N GLY A 73 4.19 15.44 -1.03
CA GLY A 73 4.66 16.28 -2.13
C GLY A 73 6.20 16.33 -2.22
N GLU A 74 6.88 16.33 -1.08
CA GLU A 74 8.35 16.27 -1.01
C GLU A 74 8.86 14.92 -1.54
N TRP A 75 8.29 13.82 -1.06
CA TRP A 75 8.62 12.46 -1.53
C TRP A 75 8.42 12.31 -3.03
N ARG A 76 7.30 12.82 -3.55
CA ARG A 76 6.99 12.84 -4.98
C ARG A 76 8.04 13.63 -5.78
N ASN A 77 8.46 14.78 -5.27
CA ASN A 77 9.47 15.60 -5.93
C ASN A 77 10.85 14.93 -5.95
N LEU A 78 11.26 14.31 -4.84
CA LEU A 78 12.51 13.55 -4.76
C LEU A 78 12.48 12.35 -5.72
N LEU A 79 11.40 11.58 -5.70
CA LEU A 79 11.19 10.46 -6.62
C LEU A 79 11.26 10.93 -8.08
N GLY A 80 10.54 12.00 -8.41
CA GLY A 80 10.49 12.56 -9.76
C GLY A 80 11.86 12.93 -10.31
N ARG A 81 12.78 13.41 -9.47
CA ARG A 81 14.17 13.70 -9.89
C ARG A 81 14.94 12.43 -10.26
N ARG A 82 14.70 11.32 -9.56
CA ARG A 82 15.37 10.04 -9.79
C ARG A 82 14.82 9.27 -10.99
N VAL A 83 13.49 9.24 -11.12
CA VAL A 83 12.81 8.44 -12.15
C VAL A 83 12.55 9.18 -13.45
N ARG A 84 13.01 10.44 -13.59
CA ARG A 84 12.69 11.30 -14.75
C ARG A 84 13.00 10.66 -16.12
N ASN A 85 14.03 9.82 -16.18
CA ASN A 85 14.45 9.14 -17.42
C ASN A 85 13.75 7.78 -17.62
N GLN A 86 13.12 7.25 -16.57
CA GLN A 86 12.49 5.93 -16.53
C GLN A 86 10.97 6.02 -16.72
N LEU A 87 10.35 7.08 -16.18
CA LEU A 87 8.92 7.30 -16.15
C LEU A 87 8.54 8.60 -16.88
N ARG A 88 7.53 8.52 -17.75
CA ARG A 88 6.96 9.68 -18.44
C ARG A 88 6.18 10.60 -17.50
N ARG A 89 5.51 10.01 -16.51
CA ARG A 89 4.75 10.71 -15.47
C ARG A 89 5.01 10.01 -14.14
N VAL A 90 5.24 10.81 -13.11
CA VAL A 90 5.37 10.31 -11.73
C VAL A 90 3.95 10.11 -11.17
N PRO A 91 3.63 8.93 -10.63
CA PRO A 91 2.32 8.68 -10.02
C PRO A 91 2.15 9.46 -8.71
N GLU A 92 0.91 9.79 -8.35
CA GLU A 92 0.58 10.29 -7.01
C GLU A 92 0.85 9.23 -5.97
N LEU A 93 1.47 9.64 -4.86
CA LEU A 93 1.94 8.74 -3.82
C LEU A 93 0.93 8.68 -2.69
N HIS A 94 0.47 7.48 -2.38
CA HIS A 94 -0.46 7.21 -1.30
C HIS A 94 0.17 6.22 -0.33
N PHE A 95 0.36 6.62 0.92
CA PHE A 95 1.03 5.80 1.93
C PHE A 95 0.02 5.06 2.82
N PHE A 96 0.28 3.79 3.03
CA PHE A 96 -0.53 2.90 3.87
C PHE A 96 0.39 2.12 4.80
N THR A 97 -0.09 1.79 6.00
CA THR A 97 0.50 0.74 6.82
C THR A 97 0.34 -0.60 6.10
N ASP A 98 1.33 -1.48 6.24
CA ASP A 98 1.26 -2.86 5.77
C ASP A 98 0.32 -3.70 6.65
N ASP A 99 -0.98 -3.35 6.63
CA ASP A 99 -2.03 -4.07 7.35
C ASP A 99 -2.58 -5.21 6.47
N THR A 100 -1.70 -5.88 5.71
CA THR A 100 -2.10 -7.00 4.84
C THR A 100 -2.84 -8.09 5.62
N LEU A 101 -2.64 -8.20 6.94
CA LEU A 101 -3.45 -9.04 7.84
C LEU A 101 -4.88 -8.51 8.03
N ASP A 102 -5.09 -7.23 8.35
CA ASP A 102 -6.43 -6.67 8.59
C ASP A 102 -7.32 -6.76 7.36
N HIS A 103 -6.73 -6.62 6.16
CA HIS A 103 -7.48 -6.76 4.91
C HIS A 103 -7.90 -8.21 4.64
N VAL A 104 -7.09 -9.20 5.04
CA VAL A 104 -7.45 -10.62 4.97
C VAL A 104 -8.60 -10.92 5.95
N PHE A 105 -8.51 -10.45 7.19
CA PHE A 105 -9.60 -10.65 8.18
C PHE A 105 -10.91 -10.02 7.73
N ARG A 106 -10.87 -8.81 7.16
CA ARG A 106 -12.08 -8.14 6.65
C ARG A 106 -12.68 -8.86 5.45
N MET A 107 -11.85 -9.48 4.60
CA MET A 107 -12.34 -10.33 3.51
C MET A 107 -12.98 -11.62 4.04
N GLU A 108 -12.34 -12.31 4.99
CA GLU A 108 -12.92 -13.50 5.63
C GLU A 108 -14.27 -13.19 6.29
N GLU A 109 -14.38 -12.05 6.97
CA GLU A 109 -15.63 -11.62 7.60
C GLU A 109 -16.74 -11.36 6.56
N LEU A 110 -16.41 -10.72 5.44
CA LEU A 110 -17.35 -10.50 4.34
C LEU A 110 -17.78 -11.80 3.67
N PHE A 111 -16.85 -12.73 3.43
CA PHE A 111 -17.17 -14.05 2.88
C PHE A 111 -18.05 -14.87 3.82
N LYS A 112 -17.79 -14.79 5.13
CA LYS A 112 -18.61 -15.44 6.15
C LYS A 112 -20.05 -14.91 6.14
N LYS A 113 -20.24 -13.59 6.10
CA LYS A 113 -21.57 -12.97 6.00
C LYS A 113 -22.34 -13.41 4.75
N ILE A 114 -21.68 -13.44 3.59
CA ILE A 114 -22.30 -13.90 2.34
C ILE A 114 -22.72 -15.38 2.42
N ASN A 115 -21.90 -16.23 3.04
CA ASN A 115 -22.21 -17.64 3.22
C ASN A 115 -23.37 -17.87 4.21
N GLU A 116 -23.41 -17.11 5.30
CA GLU A 116 -24.52 -17.14 6.27
C GLU A 116 -25.84 -16.68 5.65
N GLU A 117 -25.83 -15.61 4.84
CA GLU A 117 -27.01 -15.16 4.09
C GLU A 117 -27.50 -16.21 3.08
N ARG A 118 -26.59 -16.96 2.45
CA ARG A 118 -26.94 -18.05 1.53
C ARG A 118 -27.51 -19.26 2.26
N ALA A 119 -26.97 -19.60 3.43
CA ALA A 119 -27.47 -20.71 4.25
C ALA A 119 -28.88 -20.41 4.82
N GLY A 120 -29.16 -19.16 5.18
CA GLY A 120 -30.48 -18.74 5.67
C GLY A 120 -31.59 -18.79 4.61
N ARG A 121 -31.28 -18.60 3.32
CA ARG A 121 -32.26 -18.64 2.22
C ARG A 121 -32.64 -20.06 1.77
N GLY A 122 -32.02 -21.10 2.31
CA GLY A 122 -32.25 -22.50 1.94
C GLY A 122 -33.29 -23.25 2.78
N GLN A 123 -33.91 -22.60 3.78
CA GLN A 123 -34.86 -23.28 4.70
C GLN A 123 -36.35 -22.99 4.41
N ASP A 124 -36.68 -22.19 3.40
CA ASP A 124 -38.07 -21.76 3.14
C ASP A 124 -38.81 -22.54 2.03
N THR A 125 -38.24 -23.61 1.46
CA THR A 125 -38.86 -24.35 0.33
C THR A 125 -39.24 -25.80 0.61
N ASP A 126 -39.57 -26.16 1.85
CA ASP A 126 -40.10 -27.50 2.15
C ASP A 126 -41.22 -27.47 3.21
N ASN A 127 -42.30 -26.76 2.90
CA ASN A 127 -43.60 -27.01 3.55
C ASN A 127 -44.76 -26.53 2.65
N GLN A 128 -45.14 -27.34 1.67
CA GLN A 128 -46.47 -27.37 1.06
C GLN A 128 -46.80 -28.77 0.59
#